data_AF-A0A7K2FIN6-F1
#
_entry.id   AF-A0A7K2FIN6-F1
#
_cell.length_a   1.000
_cell.length_b   1.000
_cell.length_c   1.000
_cell.angle_alpha   90.00
_cell.angle_beta   90.00
_cell.angle_gamma   90.00
#
_symmetry.space_group_name_H-M   'P 1'
#
loop_
_entity.id
_entity.type
_entity.pdbx_description
1 polymer ?
#
loop_
_entity_poly.entity_id
_entity_poly.type
_entity_poly.pdbx_seq_one_letter_code
_entity_poly.pdbx_strand_id
1 'polypeptide(L)' 'TPAEIRAWLETGYRLAQAEDDRVAITTLLAAPDTTPALRAAANAALDDGTPEALRHFLEVGRYEV' A
#
# COMPACT_ATOMS: atom_id res chain seq x y z
N THR A 1 -4.08 -26.43 -7.92
CA THR A 1 -4.67 -26.76 -9.24
C THR A 1 -4.84 -25.49 -10.06
N PRO A 2 -5.02 -25.56 -11.39
CA PRO A 2 -5.28 -24.36 -12.18
C PRO A 2 -6.48 -23.55 -11.71
N ALA A 3 -7.53 -24.20 -11.19
CA ALA A 3 -8.71 -23.52 -10.64
C ALA A 3 -8.38 -22.73 -9.36
N GLU A 4 -7.58 -23.30 -8.46
CA GLU A 4 -7.14 -22.63 -7.22
C GLU A 4 -6.25 -21.42 -7.52
N ILE A 5 -5.36 -21.53 -8.52
CA ILE A 5 -4.51 -20.40 -8.94
C ILE A 5 -5.36 -19.26 -9.48
N ARG A 6 -6.37 -19.56 -10.31
CA ARG A 6 -7.29 -18.53 -10.83
C ARG A 6 -8.04 -17.83 -9.69
N ALA A 7 -8.63 -18.58 -8.77
CA ALA A 7 -9.34 -18.01 -7.63
C ALA A 7 -8.43 -17.11 -6.79
N TRP A 8 -7.17 -17.52 -6.56
CA TRP A 8 -6.21 -16.69 -5.86
C TRP A 8 -5.87 -15.40 -6.63
N LEU A 9 -5.64 -15.46 -7.94
CA LEU A 9 -5.36 -14.27 -8.75
C LEU A 9 -6.54 -13.28 -8.76
N GLU A 10 -7.78 -13.80 -8.79
CA GLU A 10 -9.00 -12.97 -8.84
C GLU A 10 -9.27 -12.24 -7.52
N THR A 11 -8.95 -12.84 -6.37
CA THR A 11 -9.30 -12.25 -5.06
C THR A 11 -8.14 -12.18 -4.07
N GLY A 12 -7.37 -13.26 -3.93
CA GLY A 12 -6.34 -13.42 -2.91
C GLY A 12 -5.09 -12.56 -3.15
N TYR A 13 -4.69 -12.41 -4.42
CA TYR A 13 -3.51 -11.63 -4.79
C TYR A 13 -3.63 -10.17 -4.34
N ARG A 14 -4.79 -9.55 -4.59
CA ARG A 14 -5.04 -8.14 -4.22
C ARG A 14 -4.94 -7.92 -2.70
N LEU A 15 -5.38 -8.89 -1.89
CA LEU A 15 -5.28 -8.81 -0.43
C LEU A 15 -3.83 -9.03 0.04
N ALA A 16 -3.13 -10.01 -0.52
CA ALA A 16 -1.73 -10.25 -0.20
C ALA A 16 -0.86 -9.00 -0.53
N GLN A 17 -1.11 -8.39 -1.68
CA GLN A 17 -0.45 -7.15 -2.07
C GLN A 17 -0.75 -5.99 -1.12
N ALA A 18 -1.98 -5.88 -0.62
CA ALA A 18 -2.32 -4.83 0.34
C ALA A 18 -1.56 -4.97 1.67
N GLU A 19 -1.31 -6.20 2.12
CA GLU A 19 -0.46 -6.45 3.30
C GLU A 19 0.99 -6.03 3.04
N ASP A 20 1.55 -6.39 1.88
CA ASP A 20 2.89 -5.95 1.47
C ASP A 20 2.97 -4.42 1.38
N ASP A 21 1.94 -3.78 0.83
CA ASP A 21 1.86 -2.33 0.68
C ASP A 21 1.78 -1.62 2.04
N ARG A 22 1.02 -2.17 3.01
CA ARG A 22 1.02 -1.68 4.41
C ARG A 22 2.42 -1.71 5.01
N VAL A 23 3.16 -2.80 4.80
CA VAL A 23 4.55 -2.92 5.27
C VAL A 23 5.47 -1.92 4.57
N ALA A 24 5.31 -1.72 3.27
CA ALA A 24 6.10 -0.73 2.52
C ALA A 24 5.85 0.70 3.03
N ILE A 25 4.59 1.07 3.30
CA ILE A 25 4.24 2.41 3.81
C ILE A 25 4.76 2.61 5.24
N THR A 26 4.62 1.62 6.11
CA THR A 26 5.15 1.70 7.48
C THR A 26 6.68 1.75 7.50
N THR A 27 7.34 1.06 6.57
CA THR A 27 8.80 1.16 6.37
C THR A 27 9.20 2.56 5.91
N LEU A 28 8.46 3.15 4.96
CA LEU A 28 8.64 4.53 4.53
C LEU A 28 8.52 5.48 5.73
N LEU A 29 7.48 5.33 6.55
CA LEU A 29 7.27 6.18 7.75
C LEU A 29 8.40 6.12 8.77
N ALA A 30 9.13 5.01 8.83
CA ALA A 30 10.29 4.82 9.71
C ALA A 30 11.58 5.45 9.15
N ALA A 31 11.61 5.82 7.86
CA ALA A 31 12.78 6.43 7.24
C ALA A 31 13.04 7.83 7.81
N PRO A 32 14.30 8.17 8.13
CA PRO A 32 14.67 9.40 8.84
C PRO A 32 14.44 10.68 8.02
N ASP A 33 14.40 10.56 6.70
CA ASP A 33 14.20 11.63 5.73
C ASP A 33 12.73 11.87 5.36
N THR A 34 11.80 11.13 5.98
CA THR A 34 10.36 11.31 5.73
C THR A 34 9.90 12.69 6.19
N THR A 35 9.50 13.51 5.23
CA THR A 35 9.00 14.87 5.48
C THR A 35 7.65 14.85 6.21
N PRO A 36 7.27 15.94 6.91
CA PRO A 36 5.96 16.01 7.56
C PRO A 36 4.79 15.83 6.60
N ALA A 37 4.89 16.39 5.38
CA ALA A 37 3.86 16.27 4.36
C ALA A 37 3.73 14.81 3.87
N LEU A 38 4.86 14.17 3.56
CA LEU A 38 4.88 12.77 3.14
C LEU A 38 4.35 11.83 4.24
N ARG A 39 4.68 12.12 5.51
CA ARG A 39 4.16 11.41 6.67
C ARG A 39 2.63 11.52 6.78
N ALA A 40 2.08 12.72 6.57
CA ALA A 40 0.64 12.94 6.61
C ALA A 40 -0.08 12.16 5.48
N ALA A 41 0.46 12.21 4.26
CA ALA A 41 -0.08 11.47 3.13
C ALA A 41 -0.02 9.94 3.33
N ALA A 42 1.10 9.42 3.86
CA ALA A 42 1.25 8.01 4.20
C ALA A 42 0.24 7.55 5.26
N ASN A 43 0.05 8.33 6.32
CA ASN A 43 -0.94 8.02 7.36
C ASN A 43 -2.38 8.04 6.79
N ALA A 44 -2.71 9.00 5.92
CA ALA A 44 -4.02 9.05 5.29
C ALA A 44 -4.30 7.78 4.44
N ALA A 45 -3.30 7.26 3.73
CA ALA A 45 -3.43 6.01 2.98
C ALA A 45 -3.61 4.79 3.91
N LEU A 46 -2.92 4.75 5.05
CA LEU A 46 -3.06 3.68 6.05
C LEU A 46 -4.42 3.71 6.77
N ASP A 47 -4.95 4.91 7.02
CA ASP A 47 -6.25 5.16 7.66
C ASP A 47 -7.40 4.76 6.73
N ASP A 48 -7.30 5.08 5.42
CA ASP A 48 -8.24 4.57 4.41
C ASP A 48 -8.16 3.03 4.34
N GLY A 49 -6.92 2.52 4.26
CA GLY A 49 -6.62 1.11 4.43
C GLY A 49 -7.14 0.19 3.32
N THR A 50 -7.78 0.72 2.27
CA THR A 50 -8.17 -0.06 1.11
C THR A 50 -6.94 -0.44 0.27
N PRO A 51 -6.90 -1.63 -0.35
CA PRO A 51 -5.81 -2.01 -1.26
C PRO A 51 -5.53 -0.94 -2.33
N GLU A 52 -6.58 -0.30 -2.83
CA GLU A 52 -6.49 0.73 -3.86
C GLU A 52 -5.84 2.01 -3.34
N ALA A 53 -6.19 2.48 -2.14
CA ALA A 53 -5.57 3.67 -1.55
C ALA A 53 -4.09 3.43 -1.19
N LEU A 54 -3.79 2.27 -0.59
CA LEU A 54 -2.42 1.87 -0.28
C LEU A 54 -1.56 1.82 -1.54
N ARG A 55 -2.10 1.21 -2.60
CA ARG A 55 -1.40 1.09 -3.88
C ARG A 55 -1.18 2.42 -4.56
N HIS A 56 -2.24 3.23 -4.62
CA HIS A 56 -2.18 4.55 -5.22
C HIS A 56 -1.16 5.46 -4.53
N PHE A 57 -1.10 5.45 -3.20
CA PHE A 57 -0.09 6.21 -2.47
C PHE A 57 1.35 5.79 -2.85
N LEU A 58 1.62 4.49 -2.93
CA LEU A 58 2.95 3.99 -3.28
C LEU A 58 3.34 4.27 -4.74
N GLU A 59 2.41 4.20 -5.68
CA GLU A 59 2.70 4.37 -7.11
C GLU A 59 2.70 5.84 -7.55
N VAL A 60 1.84 6.66 -6.95
CA VAL A 60 1.59 8.04 -7.39
C VAL A 60 1.69 9.01 -6.22
N GLY A 61 0.85 8.84 -5.19
CA GLY A 61 0.62 9.85 -4.17
C GLY A 61 1.89 10.31 -3.43
N ARG A 62 2.84 9.41 -3.16
CA ARG A 62 4.11 9.74 -2.49
C ARG A 62 5.04 10.66 -3.28
N TYR A 63 4.80 10.84 -4.58
CA TYR A 63 5.58 11.70 -5.47
C TYR A 63 4.93 13.05 -5.76
N GLU A 64 3.67 13.22 -5.34
CA GLU A 64 2.90 14.46 -5.51
C GLU A 64 2.93 15.36 -4.27
N VAL A 65 3.60 14.90 -3.20
CA VAL A 65 3.69 15.58 -1.89
C VAL A 65 4.84 16.57 -1.81
#